data_AF-A0A842UM16-F1
#
_entry.id   AF-A0A842UM16-F1
#
_cell.length_a   1.000
_cell.length_b   1.000
_cell.length_c   1.000
_cell.angle_alpha   90.00
_cell.angle_beta   90.00
_cell.angle_gamma   90.00
#
_symmetry.space_group_name_H-M   'P 1'
#
loop_
_entity.id
_entity.type
_entity.pdbx_description
1 polymer ?
#
loop_
_entity_poly.entity_id
_entity_poly.type
_entity_poly.pdbx_seq_one_letter_code
_entity_poly.pdbx_strand_id
1 'polypeptide(L)' 'LKVSGVESKDSAEKLVGKTVIWESPAKKQIKGKITAPHGNKGSVRVLFEKGMPGQSFGAKVNIE' A
#
# COMPACT_ATOMS: atom_id res chain seq x y z
N LEU A 1 -0.01 2.37 4.88
CA LEU A 1 1.05 2.52 3.85
C LEU A 1 1.25 4.00 3.56
N LYS A 2 2.49 4.51 3.60
CA LYS A 2 2.77 5.92 3.27
C LYS A 2 3.25 5.98 1.82
N VAL A 3 2.63 6.84 1.02
CA VAL A 3 2.99 7.01 -0.39
C VAL A 3 3.85 8.26 -0.53
N SER A 4 5.03 8.10 -1.12
CA SER A 4 5.96 9.19 -1.39
C SER A 4 5.30 10.20 -2.33
N GLY A 5 5.20 11.47 -1.92
CA GLY A 5 4.55 12.53 -2.71
C GLY A 5 3.05 12.73 -2.42
N VAL A 6 2.45 11.93 -1.54
CA VAL A 6 1.06 12.11 -1.08
C VAL A 6 1.07 12.52 0.39
N GLU A 7 0.81 13.80 0.64
CA GLU A 7 0.81 14.37 2.00
C GLU A 7 -0.59 14.75 2.49
N SER A 8 -1.59 14.71 1.60
CA SER A 8 -2.97 15.13 1.87
C SER A 8 -3.95 13.99 1.65
N LYS A 9 -5.08 14.04 2.37
CA LYS A 9 -6.19 13.08 2.23
C LYS A 9 -6.74 13.03 0.81
N ASP A 10 -6.95 14.18 0.16
CA ASP A 10 -7.46 14.27 -1.22
C ASP A 10 -6.62 13.48 -2.22
N SER A 11 -5.30 13.66 -2.16
CA SER A 11 -4.36 12.93 -3.01
C SER A 11 -4.34 11.44 -2.70
N ALA A 12 -4.59 11.05 -1.44
CA ALA A 12 -4.71 9.64 -1.05
C ALA A 12 -6.03 9.01 -1.50
N GLU A 13 -7.13 9.78 -1.59
CA GLU A 13 -8.40 9.31 -2.14
C GLU A 13 -8.29 8.94 -3.62
N LYS A 14 -7.50 9.67 -4.40
CA LYS A 14 -7.20 9.35 -5.81
C LYS A 14 -6.48 8.02 -5.99
N LEU A 15 -5.85 7.50 -4.93
CA LEU A 15 -5.18 6.20 -4.93
C LEU A 15 -6.11 5.06 -4.52
N VAL A 16 -7.32 5.34 -4.03
CA VAL A 16 -8.28 4.30 -3.65
C VAL A 16 -8.67 3.50 -4.89
N GLY A 17 -8.65 2.17 -4.77
CA GLY A 17 -8.96 1.27 -5.86
C GLY A 17 -7.74 0.79 -6.65
N LYS A 18 -6.57 1.43 -6.51
CA LYS A 18 -5.32 0.98 -7.12
C LYS A 18 -4.82 -0.33 -6.51
N THR A 19 -4.03 -1.05 -7.30
CA THR A 19 -3.44 -2.32 -6.90
C THR A 19 -2.07 -2.06 -6.29
N VAL A 20 -1.78 -2.73 -5.18
CA VAL A 20 -0.49 -2.70 -4.50
C VAL A 20 0.14 -4.07 -4.63
N ILE A 21 1.37 -4.11 -5.12
CA ILE A 21 2.13 -5.34 -5.24
C ILE A 21 3.33 -5.23 -4.32
N TRP A 22 3.43 -6.18 -3.39
CA TRP A 22 4.61 -6.39 -2.58
C TRP A 22 5.36 -7.61 -3.08
N GLU A 23 6.66 -7.44 -3.32
CA GLU A 23 7.54 -8.52 -3.72
C GLU A 23 8.40 -8.95 -2.53
N SER A 24 8.30 -10.23 -2.17
CA SER A 24 9.15 -10.81 -1.15
C SER A 24 10.57 -11.05 -1.68
N PRO A 25 11.58 -11.08 -0.79
CA PRO A 25 12.95 -11.45 -1.18
C PRO A 25 13.04 -12.86 -1.81
N ALA A 26 12.07 -13.74 -1.51
CA ALA A 26 11.95 -15.07 -2.10
C ALA A 26 11.17 -15.09 -3.43
N LYS A 27 11.05 -13.95 -4.12
CA LYS A 27 10.33 -13.77 -5.41
C LYS A 27 8.83 -14.10 -5.40
N LYS A 28 8.20 -14.23 -4.23
CA LYS A 28 6.73 -14.31 -4.13
C LYS A 28 6.13 -12.92 -4.19
N GLN A 29 5.11 -12.75 -5.01
CA GLN A 29 4.34 -11.52 -5.11
C GLN A 29 3.06 -11.65 -4.27
N ILE A 30 2.78 -10.64 -3.45
CA ILE A 30 1.54 -10.49 -2.70
C ILE A 30 0.83 -9.26 -3.25
N LYS A 31 -0.34 -9.47 -3.84
CA LYS A 31 -1.18 -8.39 -4.31
C LYS A 31 -2.13 -7.95 -3.20
N GLY A 32 -2.47 -6.68 -3.25
CA GLY A 32 -3.46 -6.05 -2.40
C GLY A 32 -4.11 -4.89 -3.11
N LYS A 33 -5.20 -4.38 -2.54
CA LYS A 33 -5.95 -3.25 -3.08
C LYS A 33 -6.04 -2.15 -2.06
N ILE A 34 -5.87 -0.90 -2.50
CA ILE A 34 -6.09 0.26 -1.65
C ILE A 34 -7.60 0.40 -1.40
N THR A 35 -8.02 0.31 -0.15
CA THR A 35 -9.44 0.32 0.24
C THR A 35 -9.90 1.71 0.69
N ALA A 36 -9.05 2.45 1.39
CA ALA A 36 -9.39 3.76 1.93
C ALA A 36 -8.14 4.58 2.24
N PRO A 37 -8.23 5.92 2.25
CA PRO A 37 -7.20 6.76 2.87
C PRO A 37 -7.16 6.52 4.39
N HIS A 38 -6.01 6.78 4.99
CA HIS A 38 -5.77 6.66 6.43
C HIS A 38 -5.27 7.98 7.01
N GLY A 39 -6.13 8.64 7.78
CA GLY A 39 -5.83 9.93 8.39
C GLY A 39 -5.63 11.04 7.36
N ASN A 40 -5.04 12.15 7.81
CA ASN A 40 -4.93 13.36 7.00
C ASN A 40 -3.54 13.56 6.36
N LYS A 41 -2.55 12.72 6.71
CA LYS A 41 -1.15 12.82 6.25
C LYS A 41 -0.85 11.98 4.99
N GLY A 42 -1.86 11.75 4.15
CA GLY A 42 -1.68 11.03 2.88
C GLY A 42 -1.30 9.55 2.99
N SER A 43 -1.58 8.90 4.13
CA SER A 43 -1.42 7.45 4.25
C SER A 43 -2.65 6.73 3.71
N VAL A 44 -2.50 5.46 3.35
CA VAL A 44 -3.60 4.62 2.82
C VAL A 44 -3.68 3.26 3.53
N ARG A 45 -4.90 2.72 3.59
CA ARG A 45 -5.21 1.34 4.00
C ARG A 45 -5.22 0.45 2.77
N VAL A 46 -4.57 -0.70 2.89
CA VAL A 46 -4.45 -1.69 1.82
C VAL A 46 -4.95 -3.02 2.38
N LEU A 47 -5.80 -3.70 1.62
CA LEU A 47 -6.23 -5.06 1.89
C LEU A 47 -5.45 -6.00 1.00
N PHE A 48 -4.56 -6.81 1.58
CA PHE A 48 -3.79 -7.82 0.86
C PHE A 48 -4.56 -9.15 0.79
N GLU A 49 -4.38 -9.88 -0.30
CA GLU A 49 -5.02 -11.21 -0.48
C GLU A 49 -4.45 -12.25 0.49
N LYS A 50 -3.18 -12.10 0.86
CA LYS A 50 -2.51 -12.92 1.86
C LYS A 50 -1.99 -12.04 2.98
N GLY A 51 -1.98 -12.60 4.19
CA GLY A 51 -1.36 -11.96 5.34
C GLY A 51 0.09 -11.58 5.03
N MET A 52 0.45 -10.34 5.37
CA MET A 52 1.78 -9.80 5.12
C MET A 52 2.75 -10.36 6.19
N PRO A 53 3.88 -10.97 5.81
CA PRO A 53 4.83 -11.49 6.80
C PRO A 53 5.49 -10.34 7.56
N GLY A 54 5.89 -10.57 8.82
CA GLY A 54 6.51 -9.54 9.67
C GLY A 54 7.77 -8.91 9.05
N GLN A 55 8.50 -9.67 8.24
CA GLN A 55 9.68 -9.18 7.50
C GLN A 55 9.38 -8.10 6.46
N SER A 56 8.10 -7.91 6.09
CA SER A 56 7.68 -6.89 5.13
C SER A 56 7.65 -5.49 5.74
N PHE A 57 7.81 -5.36 7.06
CA PHE A 57 7.78 -4.07 7.71
C PHE A 57 8.97 -3.20 7.26
N GLY A 58 8.68 -2.03 6.70
CA GLY A 58 9.69 -1.13 6.12
C GLY A 58 10.09 -1.43 4.67
N ALA A 59 9.57 -2.51 4.07
CA ALA A 59 9.80 -2.82 2.66
C ALA A 59 9.04 -1.84 1.75
N LYS A 60 9.60 -1.59 0.56
CA LYS A 60 8.91 -0.83 -0.49
C LYS A 60 7.86 -1.72 -1.17
N VAL A 61 6.78 -1.09 -1.61
CA VAL A 61 5.73 -1.72 -2.44
C VAL A 61 5.60 -0.94 -3.74
N ASN A 62 5.14 -1.61 -4.78
CA ASN A 62 4.74 -0.96 -6.02
C ASN A 62 3.23 -0.70 -6.02
N ILE A 63 2.80 0.44 -6.55
CA ILE A 63 1.39 0.78 -6.72
C ILE A 63 1.13 0.95 -8.21
N GLU A 64 0.19 0.17 -8.76
CA GLU A 64 -0.35 0.30 -10.12
C GLU A 64 -1.66 1.10 -10.10
#